data_AF-A0A0M9YTD5-F1
#
_entry.id   AF-A0A0M9YTD5-F1
#
_cell.length_a   1.000
_cell.length_b   1.000
_cell.length_c   1.000
_cell.angle_alpha   90.00
_cell.angle_beta   90.00
_cell.angle_gamma   90.00
#
_symmetry.space_group_name_H-M   'P 1'
#
loop_
_entity.id
_entity.type
_entity.pdbx_description
1 polymer ?
#
loop_
_entity_poly.entity_id
_entity_poly.type
_entity_poly.pdbx_seq_one_letter_code
_entity_poly.pdbx_strand_id
1 'polypeptide(L)'
;MGGLVPIGRVNAAKFIARLLPEPHETDLGGEPAHHLMATVHADRVCPPSGHRISWTDCYDSANMLPLTLKADLLLEPDGDPRPVPEYLTGEARERAERAGHQAAWIRREAHRRGLH
;
A
#
# COMPACT_ATOMS: atom_id res chain seq x y z
N MET A 1 26.82 -35.17 -16.41
CA MET A 1 25.49 -34.52 -16.41
C MET A 1 25.26 -33.91 -15.04
N GLY A 2 24.75 -32.68 -14.99
CA GLY A 2 24.27 -32.01 -13.77
C GLY A 2 25.14 -30.83 -13.29
N GLY A 3 25.20 -29.74 -14.06
CA GLY A 3 25.81 -28.48 -13.62
C GLY A 3 24.92 -27.76 -12.59
N LEU A 4 25.54 -27.27 -11.52
CA LEU A 4 24.95 -26.35 -10.54
C LEU A 4 24.41 -25.11 -11.26
N VAL A 5 23.10 -24.88 -11.15
CA VAL A 5 22.47 -23.65 -11.63
C VAL A 5 23.01 -22.50 -10.78
N PRO A 6 23.68 -21.48 -11.36
CA PRO A 6 24.03 -20.30 -10.60
C PRO A 6 22.72 -19.58 -10.26
N ILE A 7 22.39 -19.53 -8.97
CA ILE A 7 21.33 -18.68 -8.44
C ILE A 7 21.76 -17.26 -8.77
N GLY A 8 21.24 -16.72 -9.88
CA GLY A 8 21.54 -15.37 -10.34
C GLY A 8 21.27 -14.41 -9.20
N ARG A 9 22.21 -13.50 -8.93
CA ARG A 9 22.03 -12.40 -7.97
C ARG A 9 20.73 -11.68 -8.30
N VAL A 10 19.67 -11.97 -7.56
CA VAL A 10 18.45 -11.18 -7.57
C VAL A 10 18.84 -9.84 -6.98
N ASN A 11 18.78 -8.79 -7.79
CA ASN A 11 19.00 -7.43 -7.29
C ASN A 11 17.95 -7.17 -6.20
N ALA A 12 18.37 -6.86 -4.97
CA ALA A 12 17.45 -6.53 -3.88
C ALA A 12 16.46 -5.42 -4.29
N ALA A 13 16.88 -4.51 -5.17
CA ALA A 13 16.02 -3.47 -5.73
C ALA A 13 14.87 -4.02 -6.62
N LYS A 14 15.02 -5.21 -7.21
CA LYS A 14 13.96 -5.90 -7.98
C LYS A 14 12.99 -6.68 -7.08
N PHE A 15 13.39 -7.04 -5.86
CA PHE A 15 12.55 -7.76 -4.90
C PHE A 15 11.84 -6.81 -3.91
N ILE A 16 12.38 -5.60 -3.72
CA ILE A 16 11.90 -4.54 -2.82
C ILE A 16 11.43 -3.33 -3.65
N ALA A 17 10.75 -3.53 -4.79
CA ALA A 17 10.34 -2.44 -5.67
C ALA A 17 9.17 -1.63 -5.08
N ARG A 18 9.36 -1.08 -3.88
CA ARG A 18 8.47 -0.14 -3.18
C ARG A 18 8.05 1.02 -4.07
N LEU A 19 8.92 1.43 -4.98
CA LEU A 19 8.69 2.54 -5.91
C LEU A 19 8.38 2.00 -7.29
N LEU A 20 7.40 2.60 -7.94
CA LEU A 20 7.13 2.43 -9.36
C LEU A 20 8.21 3.15 -10.19
N PRO A 21 8.40 2.77 -11.47
CA PRO A 21 9.24 3.56 -12.37
C PRO A 21 8.65 4.97 -12.56
N GLU A 22 9.50 5.99 -12.59
CA GLU A 22 9.08 7.32 -12.99
C GLU A 22 8.62 7.35 -14.46
N PRO A 23 7.65 8.20 -14.83
CA PRO A 23 6.99 9.23 -14.01
C PRO A 23 5.83 8.71 -13.15
N HIS A 24 5.55 7.40 -13.19
CA HIS A 24 4.33 6.86 -12.61
C HIS A 24 4.26 6.99 -11.10
N GLU A 25 5.39 6.88 -10.41
CA GLU A 25 5.49 7.07 -8.96
C GLU A 25 5.05 8.48 -8.56
N THR A 26 5.67 9.50 -9.18
CA THR A 26 5.31 10.91 -8.94
C THR A 26 3.87 11.20 -9.32
N ASP A 27 3.43 10.74 -10.49
CA ASP A 27 2.06 10.97 -10.99
C ASP A 27 0.99 10.40 -10.06
N LEU A 28 1.26 9.25 -9.42
CA LEU A 28 0.34 8.60 -8.49
C LEU A 28 0.41 9.19 -7.07
N GLY A 29 1.22 10.23 -6.87
CA GLY A 29 1.29 11.01 -5.63
C GLY A 29 2.54 10.76 -4.79
N GLY A 30 3.45 9.89 -5.23
CA GLY A 30 4.76 9.63 -4.62
C GLY A 30 4.74 9.36 -3.12
N GLU A 31 5.77 9.84 -2.41
CA GLU A 31 5.96 9.58 -0.98
C GLU A 31 4.78 10.05 -0.09
N PRO A 32 4.13 11.21 -0.33
CA PRO A 32 2.91 11.56 0.41
C PRO A 32 1.80 10.51 0.33
N ALA A 33 1.60 9.91 -0.85
CA ALA A 33 0.62 8.85 -1.03
C ALA A 33 1.03 7.54 -0.34
N HIS A 34 2.32 7.18 -0.40
CA HIS A 34 2.85 6.06 0.38
C HIS A 34 2.59 6.21 1.87
N HIS A 35 2.94 7.37 2.44
CA HIS A 35 2.76 7.63 3.86
C HIS A 35 1.30 7.60 4.26
N LEU A 36 0.41 8.21 3.47
CA LEU A 36 -1.03 8.23 3.73
C LEU A 36 -1.61 6.80 3.76
N MET A 37 -1.29 5.98 2.76
CA MET A 37 -1.83 4.62 2.66
C MET A 37 -1.29 3.69 3.74
N ALA A 38 0.01 3.75 4.03
CA ALA A 38 0.62 2.94 5.09
C ALA A 38 0.06 3.32 6.48
N THR A 39 -0.11 4.62 6.74
CA THR A 39 -0.74 5.13 7.97
C THR A 39 -2.16 4.60 8.12
N VAL A 40 -3.00 4.75 7.09
CA VAL A 40 -4.40 4.29 7.17
C VAL A 40 -4.50 2.78 7.25
N HIS A 41 -3.62 2.02 6.57
CA HIS A 41 -3.56 0.58 6.74
C HIS A 41 -3.27 0.21 8.20
N ALA A 42 -2.24 0.80 8.80
CA ALA A 42 -1.88 0.56 10.20
C ALA A 42 -3.01 0.92 11.17
N ASP A 43 -3.66 2.09 10.98
CA ASP A 43 -4.84 2.50 11.76
C ASP A 43 -5.98 1.46 11.67
N ARG A 44 -6.14 0.82 10.51
CA ARG A 44 -7.18 -0.19 10.26
C ARG A 44 -6.85 -1.58 10.82
N VAL A 45 -5.59 -1.98 10.88
CA VAL A 45 -5.20 -3.33 11.34
C VAL A 45 -4.72 -3.35 12.79
N CYS A 46 -4.51 -2.18 13.39
CA CYS A 46 -4.08 -2.01 14.78
C CYS A 46 -5.15 -1.27 15.61
N PRO A 47 -6.30 -1.91 15.92
CA PRO A 47 -7.34 -1.30 16.73
C PRO A 47 -6.85 -1.00 18.17
N PRO A 48 -7.54 -0.13 18.93
CA PRO A 48 -7.11 0.29 20.28
C PRO A 48 -6.89 -0.84 21.30
N SER A 49 -7.46 -2.02 21.07
CA SER A 49 -7.28 -3.19 21.94
C SER A 49 -7.23 -4.49 21.13
N GLY A 50 -6.60 -5.52 21.68
CA GLY A 50 -6.62 -6.88 21.13
C GLY A 50 -5.62 -7.19 20.01
N HIS A 51 -4.74 -6.26 19.63
CA HIS A 51 -3.69 -6.50 18.63
C HIS A 51 -2.42 -7.06 19.28
N ARG A 52 -1.69 -7.91 18.53
CA ARG A 52 -0.39 -8.47 18.94
C ARG A 52 0.80 -7.88 18.16
N ILE A 53 0.51 -7.23 17.04
CA ILE A 53 1.48 -6.60 16.14
C ILE A 53 1.38 -5.10 16.38
N SER A 54 2.52 -4.42 16.55
CA SER A 54 2.51 -2.99 16.82
C SER A 54 2.01 -2.20 15.62
N TRP A 55 1.46 -1.00 15.86
CA TRP A 55 1.09 -0.08 14.79
C TRP A 55 2.26 0.18 13.84
N THR A 56 3.47 0.35 14.39
CA THR A 56 4.70 0.59 13.62
C THR A 56 5.04 -0.58 12.71
N ASP A 57 4.94 -1.82 13.19
CA ASP A 57 5.19 -3.00 12.36
C ASP A 57 4.16 -3.10 11.23
N CYS A 58 2.89 -2.81 11.50
CA CYS A 58 1.84 -2.76 10.49
C CYS A 58 2.12 -1.68 9.44
N TYR A 59 2.51 -0.49 9.88
CA TYR A 59 2.91 0.62 9.02
C TYR A 59 4.08 0.24 8.13
N ASP A 60 5.18 -0.28 8.71
CA ASP A 60 6.38 -0.64 7.97
C ASP A 60 6.12 -1.77 6.97
N SER A 61 5.29 -2.74 7.35
CA SER A 61 4.86 -3.81 6.44
C SER A 61 4.17 -3.29 5.19
N ALA A 62 3.23 -2.35 5.35
CA ALA A 62 2.58 -1.70 4.21
C ALA A 62 3.56 -0.79 3.45
N ASN A 63 4.44 -0.09 4.16
CA ASN A 63 5.38 0.87 3.61
C ASN A 63 6.39 0.24 2.62
N MET A 64 6.68 -1.06 2.75
CA MET A 64 7.54 -1.80 1.83
C MET A 64 6.91 -2.11 0.47
N LEU A 65 5.59 -1.99 0.33
CA LEU A 65 4.88 -2.37 -0.91
C LEU A 65 4.95 -1.28 -2.00
N PRO A 66 4.84 -1.60 -3.29
CA PRO A 66 4.52 -0.63 -4.35
C PRO A 66 3.26 0.18 -4.04
N LEU A 67 3.16 1.38 -4.59
CA LEU A 67 2.03 2.29 -4.37
C LEU A 67 0.68 1.69 -4.84
N THR A 68 0.71 0.90 -5.91
CA THR A 68 -0.46 0.13 -6.39
C THR A 68 -0.92 -0.93 -5.40
N LEU A 69 0.01 -1.73 -4.87
CA LEU A 69 -0.31 -2.77 -3.87
C LEU A 69 -0.73 -2.17 -2.53
N LYS A 70 -0.16 -1.02 -2.13
CA LYS A 70 -0.64 -0.26 -0.96
C LYS A 70 -2.09 0.18 -1.14
N ALA A 71 -2.46 0.66 -2.33
CA ALA A 71 -3.82 1.06 -2.63
C ALA A 71 -4.79 -0.11 -2.43
N ASP A 72 -4.44 -1.31 -2.91
CA ASP A 72 -5.28 -2.50 -2.80
C ASP A 72 -5.56 -2.91 -1.34
N LEU A 73 -4.67 -2.60 -0.38
CA LEU A 73 -4.92 -2.83 1.05
C LEU A 73 -6.13 -2.05 1.58
N LEU A 74 -6.50 -0.95 0.92
CA LEU A 74 -7.58 -0.05 1.31
C LEU A 74 -8.85 -0.23 0.47
N LEU A 75 -8.83 -1.16 -0.50
CA LEU A 75 -9.93 -1.40 -1.42
C LEU A 75 -10.54 -2.79 -1.24
N GLU A 76 -11.81 -2.90 -1.56
CA GLU A 76 -12.49 -4.16 -1.80
C GLU A 76 -12.08 -4.74 -3.18
N PRO A 77 -12.36 -6.03 -3.46
CA PRO A 77 -11.96 -6.66 -4.71
C PRO A 77 -12.50 -5.97 -5.98
N ASP A 78 -13.65 -5.31 -5.89
CA ASP A 78 -14.27 -4.52 -6.98
C ASP A 78 -13.59 -3.16 -7.22
N GLY A 79 -12.70 -2.72 -6.32
CA GLY A 79 -12.00 -1.45 -6.42
C GLY A 79 -12.65 -0.31 -5.63
N ASP A 80 -13.74 -0.59 -4.91
CA ASP A 80 -14.36 0.40 -4.04
C ASP A 80 -13.60 0.54 -2.72
N PRO A 81 -13.57 1.74 -2.11
CA PRO A 81 -12.97 1.93 -0.80
C PRO A 81 -13.59 1.01 0.26
N ARG A 82 -12.74 0.33 1.04
CA ARG A 82 -13.22 -0.44 2.19
C ARG A 82 -13.93 0.50 3.19
N PRO A 83 -15.05 0.08 3.80
CA PRO A 83 -15.73 0.86 4.83
C PRO A 83 -14.75 1.29 5.94
N VAL A 84 -14.88 2.52 6.43
CA VAL A 84 -14.05 3.03 7.51
C VAL A 84 -14.51 2.39 8.83
N PRO A 85 -13.62 1.73 9.59
CA PRO A 85 -13.99 1.12 10.86
C PRO A 85 -14.57 2.14 11.84
N GLU A 86 -15.58 1.73 12.61
CA GLU A 86 -16.30 2.61 13.54
C GLU A 86 -15.40 3.23 14.63
N TYR A 87 -14.34 2.52 15.01
CA TYR A 87 -13.38 3.01 16.01
C TYR A 87 -12.44 4.10 15.49
N LEU A 88 -12.35 4.32 14.17
CA LEU A 88 -11.67 5.47 13.61
C LEU A 88 -12.62 6.66 13.63
N THR A 89 -12.28 7.67 14.42
CA THR A 89 -13.08 8.87 14.64
C THR A 89 -12.27 10.14 14.37
N GLY A 90 -12.96 11.28 14.23
CA GLY A 90 -12.34 12.58 13.98
C GLY A 90 -11.38 12.57 12.79
N GLU A 91 -10.18 13.13 12.97
CA GLU A 91 -9.17 13.23 11.92
C GLU A 91 -8.75 11.88 11.34
N ALA A 92 -8.74 10.80 12.15
CA ALA A 92 -8.39 9.47 11.68
C ALA A 92 -9.44 8.92 10.71
N ARG A 93 -10.72 9.22 10.97
CA ARG A 93 -11.81 8.89 10.05
C ARG A 93 -11.67 9.63 8.74
N GLU A 94 -11.52 10.95 8.80
CA GLU A 94 -11.38 11.78 7.60
C GLU A 94 -10.16 11.38 6.76
N ARG A 95 -9.04 11.03 7.43
CA ARG A 95 -7.85 10.51 6.77
C ARG A 95 -8.14 9.19 6.05
N ALA A 96 -8.87 8.28 6.69
CA ALA A 96 -9.25 7.00 6.10
C ALA A 96 -10.17 7.17 4.87
N GLU A 97 -11.13 8.10 4.94
CA GLU A 97 -12.01 8.43 3.80
C GLU A 97 -11.20 8.99 2.63
N ARG A 98 -10.31 9.98 2.87
CA ARG A 98 -9.43 10.53 1.83
C ARG A 98 -8.51 9.48 1.21
N ALA A 99 -7.89 8.64 2.04
CA ALA A 99 -7.02 7.56 1.58
C ALA A 99 -7.78 6.54 0.73
N GLY A 100 -9.01 6.20 1.10
CA GLY A 100 -9.88 5.32 0.31
C GLY A 100 -10.15 5.89 -1.09
N HIS A 101 -10.53 7.17 -1.18
CA HIS A 101 -10.75 7.82 -2.48
C HIS A 101 -9.48 7.88 -3.34
N GLN A 102 -8.34 8.20 -2.74
CA GLN A 102 -7.05 8.24 -3.43
C GLN A 102 -6.61 6.84 -3.88
N ALA A 103 -6.80 5.81 -3.06
CA ALA A 103 -6.51 4.42 -3.41
C ALA A 103 -7.35 3.98 -4.62
N ALA A 104 -8.66 4.27 -4.62
CA ALA A 104 -9.53 3.91 -5.73
C ALA A 104 -9.12 4.62 -7.03
N TRP A 105 -8.68 5.88 -6.94
CA TRP A 105 -8.12 6.60 -8.08
C TRP A 105 -6.81 5.98 -8.58
N ILE A 106 -5.87 5.65 -7.69
CA ILE A 106 -4.60 5.00 -8.04
C ILE A 106 -4.84 3.66 -8.74
N ARG A 107 -5.74 2.82 -8.22
CA ARG A 107 -6.03 1.51 -8.82
C ARG A 107 -6.56 1.66 -10.26
N ARG A 108 -7.49 2.60 -10.48
CA ARG A 108 -8.01 2.91 -11.83
C ARG A 108 -6.92 3.43 -12.76
N GLU A 109 -6.06 4.31 -12.27
CA GLU A 109 -5.00 4.91 -13.08
C GLU A 109 -3.90 3.90 -13.42
N ALA A 110 -3.50 3.07 -12.45
CA ALA A 110 -2.58 1.96 -12.65
C ALA A 110 -3.12 0.97 -13.68
N HIS A 111 -4.42 0.65 -13.65
CA HIS A 111 -5.05 -0.20 -14.64
C HIS A 111 -5.00 0.41 -16.04
N ARG A 112 -5.31 1.72 -16.16
CA ARG A 112 -5.21 2.44 -17.44
C ARG A 112 -3.79 2.41 -18.02
N ARG A 113 -2.77 2.40 -17.16
CA ARG A 113 -1.35 2.45 -17.53
C ARG A 113 -0.67 1.08 -17.64
N GLY A 114 -1.37 -0.02 -17.32
CA GLY A 114 -0.80 -1.36 -17.31
C GLY A 114 0.24 -1.60 -16.23
N LEU A 115 0.07 -0.98 -15.06
CA LEU A 115 1.00 -1.04 -13.91
C LEU A 115 0.60 -2.09 -12.85
N HIS A 116 -0.15 -3.12 -13.25
CA HIS A 116 -0.63 -4.22 -12.40
C HIS A 116 0.12 -5.52 -12.69
#